data_AF-A0A521A1J5-F1
#
_entry.id   AF-A0A521A1J5-F1
#
_cell.length_a   1.000
_cell.length_b   1.000
_cell.length_c   1.000
_cell.angle_alpha   90.00
_cell.angle_beta   90.00
_cell.angle_gamma   90.00
#
_symmetry.space_group_name_H-M   'P 1'
#
loop_
_entity.id
_entity.type
_entity.pdbx_description
1 polymer ?
#
loop_
_entity_poly.entity_id
_entity_poly.type
_entity_poly.pdbx_seq_one_letter_code
_entity_poly.pdbx_strand_id
1 'polypeptide(L)'
;ADSAMDLYLRPETAQGIFVNFLNVQKTGRMKIPFGIAQTGKAFRNEIVARQFIFRMREFEQMEMQFFIKPGTQKEWFKHWKDTRLKWHLSLGMGYDNYRFHDHEKLAHYADAATDIEFKFPFGFKELEGIHSRTDFDLKQHEEFSGKKLQYFDHEENESYVPYVLETSIGLDRMFLAVLSNALVEEELENNTTRTVLKLPAVLAPTKAAILPLVKKDGLPEIAKKIVEDLKWDFNVVYDEKDAVGRRYRRQDANGTPFCITVDHDTLDDQTVTIRYRDTMEQKRVKIDELSQLIKAEVDEKVWLEKCSV
;
A
#
# COMPACT_ATOMS: atom_id res chain seq x y z
N ALA A 1 -18.72 -30.27 25.48
CA ALA A 1 -18.73 -28.80 25.33
C ALA A 1 -18.20 -28.06 26.56
N ASP A 2 -17.69 -28.75 27.59
CA ASP A 2 -17.20 -28.14 28.86
C ASP A 2 -15.71 -27.75 28.89
N SER A 3 -15.05 -27.46 27.74
CA SER A 3 -13.60 -27.19 27.79
C SER A 3 -13.03 -26.26 26.71
N ALA A 4 -13.70 -25.16 26.37
CA ALA A 4 -13.08 -24.11 25.55
C ALA A 4 -13.25 -22.73 26.21
N MET A 5 -12.62 -22.55 27.37
CA MET A 5 -12.42 -21.23 28.00
C MET A 5 -11.14 -20.54 27.52
N ASP A 6 -10.26 -21.26 26.81
CA ASP A 6 -9.01 -20.72 26.32
C ASP A 6 -9.25 -19.88 25.06
N LEU A 7 -8.90 -18.60 25.16
CA LEU A 7 -9.03 -17.62 24.08
C LEU A 7 -7.63 -17.24 23.60
N TYR A 8 -7.46 -17.20 22.28
CA TYR A 8 -6.20 -16.80 21.64
C TYR A 8 -6.40 -15.54 20.81
N LEU A 9 -5.35 -14.72 20.77
CA LEU A 9 -5.25 -13.68 19.76
C LEU A 9 -4.96 -14.31 18.40
N ARG A 10 -5.61 -13.80 17.35
CA ARG A 10 -5.47 -14.36 16.00
C ARG A 10 -4.04 -14.20 15.46
N PRO A 11 -3.41 -15.26 14.93
CA PRO A 11 -2.07 -15.18 14.35
C PRO A 11 -2.03 -14.71 12.89
N GLU A 12 -3.22 -14.59 12.29
CA GLU A 12 -3.50 -14.13 10.93
C GLU A 12 -4.92 -13.54 10.87
N THR A 13 -5.28 -12.93 9.75
CA THR A 13 -6.61 -12.37 9.51
C THR A 13 -7.53 -13.30 8.70
N ALA A 14 -6.97 -14.30 8.01
CA ALA A 14 -7.66 -15.26 7.14
C ALA A 14 -8.82 -16.02 7.79
N GLN A 15 -8.67 -16.49 9.03
CA GLN A 15 -9.69 -17.35 9.67
C GLN A 15 -11.07 -16.68 9.80
N GLY A 16 -11.10 -15.36 10.03
CA GLY A 16 -12.36 -14.61 10.07
C GLY A 16 -13.09 -14.59 8.72
N ILE A 17 -12.34 -14.65 7.63
CA ILE A 17 -12.87 -14.69 6.26
C ILE A 17 -13.52 -16.05 5.99
N PHE A 18 -12.86 -17.16 6.36
CA PHE A 18 -13.39 -18.51 6.14
C PHE A 18 -14.71 -18.74 6.88
N VAL A 19 -14.79 -18.34 8.14
CA VAL A 19 -16.01 -18.46 8.96
C VAL A 19 -17.17 -17.65 8.36
N ASN A 20 -16.87 -16.53 7.69
CA ASN A 20 -17.87 -15.65 7.08
C ASN A 20 -18.08 -15.87 5.57
N PHE A 21 -17.43 -16.86 4.96
CA PHE A 21 -17.48 -17.12 3.52
C PHE A 21 -18.93 -17.12 2.98
N LEU A 22 -19.81 -17.95 3.56
CA LEU A 22 -21.21 -18.04 3.10
C LEU A 22 -22.02 -16.76 3.39
N ASN A 23 -21.71 -16.04 4.46
CA ASN A 23 -22.42 -14.81 4.77
C ASN A 23 -22.13 -13.77 3.68
N VAL A 24 -20.85 -13.58 3.34
CA VAL A 24 -20.42 -12.64 2.28
C VAL A 24 -20.92 -13.11 0.90
N GLN A 25 -20.74 -14.40 0.59
CA GLN A 25 -21.17 -14.96 -0.70
C GLN A 25 -22.67 -14.75 -0.93
N LYS A 26 -23.52 -15.04 0.06
CA LYS A 26 -24.98 -14.95 -0.08
C LYS A 26 -25.48 -13.51 -0.08
N THR A 27 -24.99 -12.67 0.83
CA THR A 27 -25.47 -11.27 0.92
C THR A 27 -24.97 -10.44 -0.25
N GLY A 28 -23.72 -10.66 -0.68
CA GLY A 28 -23.13 -10.02 -1.86
C GLY A 28 -23.58 -10.62 -3.19
N ARG A 29 -24.30 -11.76 -3.17
CA ARG A 29 -24.66 -12.54 -4.36
C ARG A 29 -23.44 -12.85 -5.24
N MET A 30 -22.31 -13.12 -4.59
CA MET A 30 -21.05 -13.35 -5.28
C MET A 30 -21.08 -14.70 -6.00
N LYS A 31 -20.62 -14.70 -7.26
CA LYS A 31 -20.29 -15.91 -8.00
C LYS A 31 -18.81 -16.20 -7.84
N ILE A 32 -18.46 -17.47 -7.89
CA ILE A 32 -17.05 -17.87 -8.00
C ILE A 32 -16.56 -17.60 -9.43
N PRO A 33 -15.36 -17.03 -9.60
CA PRO A 33 -14.38 -16.69 -8.57
C PRO A 33 -14.61 -15.30 -7.93
N PHE A 34 -14.30 -15.17 -6.64
CA PHE A 34 -14.33 -13.88 -5.94
C PHE A 34 -13.38 -13.86 -4.73
N GLY A 35 -12.98 -12.65 -4.31
CA GLY A 35 -12.11 -12.44 -3.16
C GLY A 35 -12.81 -11.79 -1.98
N ILE A 36 -12.37 -12.13 -0.77
CA ILE A 36 -12.65 -11.38 0.44
C ILE A 36 -11.30 -10.93 1.01
N ALA A 37 -11.14 -9.62 1.21
CA ALA A 37 -9.92 -9.05 1.76
C ALA A 37 -10.17 -8.49 3.17
N GLN A 38 -9.15 -8.55 4.02
CA GLN A 38 -9.17 -8.00 5.35
C GLN A 38 -7.81 -7.38 5.69
N THR A 39 -7.84 -6.18 6.23
CA THR A 39 -6.68 -5.53 6.85
C THR A 39 -6.87 -5.50 8.35
N GLY A 40 -5.84 -5.86 9.11
CA GLY A 40 -5.85 -5.66 10.55
C GLY A 40 -4.73 -6.36 11.29
N LYS A 41 -4.77 -6.23 12.62
CA LYS A 41 -3.74 -6.76 13.50
C LYS A 41 -3.74 -8.27 13.58
N ALA A 42 -2.55 -8.84 13.63
CA ALA A 42 -2.26 -10.23 13.92
C ALA A 42 -1.19 -10.32 15.02
N PHE A 43 -1.19 -11.44 15.74
CA PHE A 43 -0.37 -11.61 16.94
C PHE A 43 0.39 -12.92 16.89
N ARG A 44 1.71 -12.86 17.02
CA ARG A 44 2.57 -14.06 17.07
C ARG A 44 3.46 -13.97 18.30
N ASN A 45 3.42 -14.97 19.17
CA ASN A 45 4.22 -14.97 20.40
C ASN A 45 5.69 -15.32 20.11
N GLU A 46 6.37 -14.40 19.42
CA GLU A 46 7.78 -14.56 19.05
C GLU A 46 8.67 -14.71 20.30
N ILE A 47 9.42 -15.82 20.33
CA ILE A 47 10.34 -16.17 21.42
C ILE A 47 11.48 -15.15 21.47
N VAL A 48 11.98 -14.73 20.31
CA VAL A 48 13.07 -13.76 20.17
C VAL A 48 12.66 -12.65 19.22
N ALA A 49 12.14 -11.56 19.78
CA ALA A 49 11.84 -10.32 19.05
C ALA A 49 13.14 -9.55 18.78
N ARG A 50 13.79 -9.84 17.65
CA ARG A 50 14.96 -9.12 17.12
C ARG A 50 14.67 -8.68 15.70
N GLN A 51 15.30 -7.61 15.23
CA GLN A 51 15.07 -7.03 13.89
C GLN A 51 13.71 -6.30 13.74
N PHE A 52 13.27 -5.63 14.82
CA PHE A 52 12.08 -4.76 14.90
C PHE A 52 10.91 -5.24 14.03
N ILE A 53 10.58 -4.55 12.93
CA ILE A 53 9.45 -4.83 12.01
C ILE A 53 9.42 -6.29 11.52
N PHE A 54 10.55 -6.98 11.39
CA PHE A 54 10.57 -8.36 10.89
C PHE A 54 10.14 -9.41 11.91
N ARG A 55 10.26 -9.12 13.21
CA ARG A 55 9.86 -10.03 14.29
C ARG A 55 9.20 -9.25 15.42
N MET A 56 7.97 -8.83 15.17
CA MET A 56 7.11 -8.20 16.17
C MET A 56 6.11 -9.22 16.71
N ARG A 57 5.59 -8.95 17.92
CA ARG A 57 4.51 -9.75 18.51
C ARG A 57 3.11 -9.33 18.09
N GLU A 58 3.00 -8.09 17.62
CA GLU A 58 1.81 -7.47 17.07
C GLU A 58 2.25 -6.77 15.78
N PHE A 59 1.52 -6.99 14.70
CA PHE A 59 1.79 -6.40 13.38
C PHE A 59 0.49 -6.36 12.58
N GLU A 60 0.43 -5.51 11.56
CA GLU A 60 -0.69 -5.41 10.64
C GLU A 60 -0.45 -6.23 9.38
N GLN A 61 -1.47 -7.00 9.00
CA GLN A 61 -1.50 -7.75 7.75
C GLN A 61 -2.62 -7.22 6.87
N MET A 62 -2.42 -7.31 5.56
CA MET A 62 -3.49 -7.26 4.59
C MET A 62 -3.54 -8.62 3.92
N GLU A 63 -4.65 -9.32 4.05
CA GLU A 63 -4.80 -10.66 3.48
C GLU A 63 -6.06 -10.70 2.64
N MET A 64 -5.98 -11.42 1.53
CA MET A 64 -7.13 -11.72 0.69
C MET A 64 -7.22 -13.22 0.49
N GLN A 65 -8.42 -13.75 0.67
CA GLN A 65 -8.77 -15.13 0.34
C GLN A 65 -9.64 -15.09 -0.91
N PHE A 66 -9.09 -15.62 -2.01
CA PHE A 66 -9.71 -15.66 -3.32
C PHE A 66 -10.26 -17.05 -3.59
N PHE A 67 -11.58 -17.16 -3.58
CA PHE A 67 -12.31 -18.41 -3.72
C PHE A 67 -12.47 -18.74 -5.21
N ILE A 68 -12.04 -19.92 -5.60
CA ILE A 68 -12.01 -20.39 -6.98
C ILE A 68 -12.64 -21.77 -7.11
N LYS A 69 -12.98 -22.15 -8.34
CA LYS A 69 -13.45 -23.50 -8.66
C LYS A 69 -12.29 -24.50 -8.54
N PRO A 70 -12.45 -25.66 -7.89
CA PRO A 70 -11.44 -26.71 -7.88
C PRO A 70 -10.99 -27.07 -9.30
N GLY A 71 -9.68 -27.27 -9.49
CA GLY A 71 -9.08 -27.54 -10.80
C GLY A 71 -8.58 -26.30 -11.55
N THR A 72 -8.96 -25.09 -11.12
CA THR A 72 -8.52 -23.82 -11.74
C THR A 72 -7.33 -23.18 -11.02
N GLN A 73 -6.77 -23.81 -9.98
CA GLN A 73 -5.80 -23.18 -9.10
C GLN A 73 -4.49 -22.79 -9.78
N LYS A 74 -4.03 -23.54 -10.80
CA LYS A 74 -2.79 -23.21 -11.53
C LYS A 74 -2.92 -21.89 -12.29
N GLU A 75 -4.08 -21.66 -12.90
CA GLU A 75 -4.37 -20.43 -13.64
C GLU A 75 -4.43 -19.24 -12.68
N TRP A 76 -5.23 -19.36 -11.61
CA TRP A 76 -5.40 -18.29 -10.64
C TRP A 76 -4.14 -18.00 -9.82
N PHE A 77 -3.34 -19.01 -9.51
CA PHE A 77 -2.04 -18.83 -8.86
C PHE A 77 -1.11 -17.98 -9.72
N LYS A 78 -1.00 -18.29 -11.02
CA LYS A 78 -0.20 -17.49 -11.95
C LYS A 78 -0.75 -16.07 -12.07
N HIS A 79 -2.06 -15.93 -12.24
CA HIS A 79 -2.73 -14.63 -12.33
C HIS A 79 -2.40 -13.74 -11.12
N TRP A 80 -2.54 -14.26 -9.89
CA TRP A 80 -2.24 -13.50 -8.68
C TRP A 80 -0.75 -13.25 -8.50
N LYS A 81 0.12 -14.21 -8.84
CA LYS A 81 1.58 -14.01 -8.83
C LYS A 81 1.99 -12.81 -9.69
N ASP A 82 1.49 -12.74 -10.93
CA ASP A 82 1.78 -11.64 -11.85
C ASP A 82 1.13 -10.33 -11.40
N THR A 83 -0.13 -10.37 -10.97
CA THR A 83 -0.90 -9.20 -10.53
C THR A 83 -0.29 -8.54 -9.30
N ARG A 84 0.13 -9.33 -8.30
CA ARG A 84 0.72 -8.81 -7.08
C ARG A 84 2.11 -8.25 -7.31
N LEU A 85 2.95 -8.88 -8.14
CA LEU A 85 4.23 -8.28 -8.52
C LEU A 85 4.05 -6.97 -9.28
N LYS A 86 3.11 -6.89 -10.23
CA LYS A 86 2.78 -5.63 -10.92
C LYS A 86 2.39 -4.52 -9.93
N TRP A 87 1.56 -4.84 -8.94
CA TRP A 87 1.19 -3.89 -7.88
C TRP A 87 2.41 -3.40 -7.11
N HIS A 88 3.33 -4.27 -6.71
CA HIS A 88 4.57 -3.87 -6.03
C HIS A 88 5.47 -2.98 -6.91
N LEU A 89 5.63 -3.33 -8.18
CA LEU A 89 6.42 -2.56 -9.14
C LEU A 89 5.83 -1.16 -9.40
N SER A 90 4.52 -1.02 -9.33
CA SER A 90 3.84 0.26 -9.52
C SER A 90 4.19 1.33 -8.48
N LEU A 91 4.77 0.94 -7.34
CA LEU A 91 5.29 1.87 -6.34
C LEU A 91 6.63 2.49 -6.74
N GLY A 92 7.21 2.11 -7.89
CA GLY A 92 8.42 2.74 -8.42
C GLY A 92 9.68 2.45 -7.62
N MET A 93 9.72 1.38 -6.83
CA MET A 93 10.85 1.02 -5.97
C MET A 93 11.96 0.22 -6.68
N GLY A 94 11.95 0.18 -8.01
CA GLY A 94 12.95 -0.51 -8.84
C GLY A 94 12.68 -2.01 -9.00
N TYR A 95 12.76 -2.51 -10.23
CA TYR A 95 12.50 -3.92 -10.56
C TYR A 95 13.46 -4.88 -9.86
N ASP A 96 14.75 -4.54 -9.84
CA ASP A 96 15.83 -5.38 -9.28
C ASP A 96 15.74 -5.56 -7.75
N ASN A 97 14.88 -4.79 -7.09
CA ASN A 97 14.61 -4.93 -5.67
C ASN A 97 13.59 -6.01 -5.36
N TYR A 98 12.94 -6.60 -6.37
CA TYR A 98 11.96 -7.68 -6.19
C TYR A 98 12.45 -8.99 -6.78
N ARG A 99 12.05 -10.10 -6.15
CA ARG A 99 12.18 -11.44 -6.74
C ARG A 99 11.10 -12.37 -6.20
N PHE A 100 10.84 -13.44 -6.95
CA PHE A 100 10.07 -14.56 -6.44
C PHE A 100 10.97 -15.57 -5.72
N HIS A 101 10.45 -16.14 -4.65
CA HIS A 101 11.02 -17.28 -3.94
C HIS A 101 9.97 -18.39 -3.88
N ASP A 102 10.06 -19.36 -4.79
CA ASP A 102 9.14 -20.50 -4.80
C ASP A 102 9.52 -21.50 -3.69
N HIS A 103 8.54 -21.96 -2.92
CA HIS A 103 8.78 -22.87 -1.80
C HIS A 103 8.91 -24.33 -2.29
N GLU A 104 10.02 -24.99 -1.97
CA GLU A 104 10.19 -26.43 -2.24
C GLU A 104 9.44 -27.31 -1.23
N LYS A 105 9.30 -26.83 0.02
CA LYS A 105 8.58 -27.52 1.09
C LYS A 105 7.29 -26.77 1.39
N LEU A 106 6.19 -27.28 0.83
CA LEU A 106 4.88 -26.69 1.01
C LEU A 106 4.32 -27.00 2.41
N ALA A 107 3.51 -26.07 2.93
CA ALA A 107 2.67 -26.37 4.08
C ALA A 107 1.68 -27.49 3.72
N HIS A 108 1.23 -28.27 4.71
CA HIS A 108 0.36 -29.43 4.49
C HIS A 108 -0.98 -29.10 3.79
N TYR A 109 -1.39 -27.84 3.80
CA TYR A 109 -2.61 -27.34 3.16
C TYR A 109 -2.38 -26.74 1.76
N ALA A 110 -1.12 -26.59 1.31
CA ALA A 110 -0.79 -25.86 0.09
C ALA A 110 -0.33 -26.78 -1.05
N ASP A 111 -0.80 -26.54 -2.28
CA ASP A 111 -0.31 -27.22 -3.49
C ASP A 111 0.62 -26.36 -4.36
N ALA A 112 0.68 -25.05 -4.08
CA ALA A 112 1.66 -24.11 -4.61
C ALA A 112 1.87 -22.95 -3.62
N ALA A 113 3.10 -22.47 -3.49
CA ALA A 113 3.45 -21.33 -2.64
C ALA A 113 4.64 -20.57 -3.21
N THR A 114 4.55 -19.25 -3.22
CA THR A 114 5.65 -18.36 -3.61
C THR A 114 5.62 -17.11 -2.76
N ASP A 115 6.81 -16.61 -2.41
CA ASP A 115 6.93 -15.31 -1.75
C ASP A 115 7.44 -14.28 -2.76
N ILE A 116 6.85 -13.09 -2.72
CA ILE A 116 7.48 -11.88 -3.25
C ILE A 116 8.43 -11.37 -2.18
N GLU A 117 9.72 -11.43 -2.47
CA GLU A 117 10.76 -10.88 -1.61
C GLU A 117 11.20 -9.50 -2.10
N PHE A 118 11.53 -8.63 -1.15
CA PHE A 118 12.11 -7.31 -1.39
C PHE A 118 13.55 -7.22 -0.87
N LYS A 119 14.40 -6.49 -1.58
CA LYS A 119 15.81 -6.25 -1.24
C LYS A 119 15.93 -5.11 -0.22
N PHE A 120 15.86 -5.46 1.05
CA PHE A 120 16.15 -4.54 2.15
C PHE A 120 17.66 -4.25 2.24
N PRO A 121 18.08 -3.21 3.00
CA PRO A 121 19.50 -2.92 3.23
C PRO A 121 20.31 -4.10 3.84
N PHE A 122 19.63 -5.07 4.43
CA PHE A 122 20.20 -6.29 5.03
C PHE A 122 19.87 -7.57 4.23
N GLY A 123 19.50 -7.42 2.95
CA GLY A 123 19.27 -8.51 2.01
C GLY A 123 17.79 -8.77 1.71
N PHE A 124 17.56 -9.78 0.86
CA PHE A 124 16.21 -10.18 0.47
C PHE A 124 15.44 -10.78 1.65
N LYS A 125 14.20 -10.31 1.81
CA LYS A 125 13.23 -10.86 2.75
C LYS A 125 11.83 -10.85 2.15
N GLU A 126 11.03 -11.81 2.58
CA GLU A 126 9.59 -11.91 2.30
C GLU A 126 8.83 -10.63 2.64
N LEU A 127 8.04 -10.16 1.68
CA LEU A 127 7.16 -9.00 1.77
C LEU A 127 5.68 -9.42 1.66
N GLU A 128 5.40 -10.35 0.76
CA GLU A 128 4.08 -10.91 0.52
C GLU A 128 4.17 -12.40 0.16
N GLY A 129 3.38 -13.22 0.83
CA GLY A 129 3.20 -14.63 0.50
C GLY A 129 1.98 -14.85 -0.39
N ILE A 130 2.11 -15.73 -1.39
CA ILE A 130 1.03 -16.14 -2.28
C ILE A 130 0.91 -17.67 -2.20
N HIS A 131 -0.23 -18.15 -1.71
CA HIS A 131 -0.44 -19.56 -1.38
C HIS A 131 -1.71 -20.09 -2.03
N SER A 132 -1.62 -21.25 -2.67
CA SER A 132 -2.81 -22.02 -3.06
C SER A 132 -3.11 -23.03 -1.96
N ARG A 133 -4.08 -22.69 -1.09
CA ARG A 133 -4.45 -23.42 0.15
C ARG A 133 -5.48 -24.54 -0.08
N THR A 134 -5.82 -24.82 -1.35
CA THR A 134 -6.86 -25.81 -1.73
C THR A 134 -8.16 -25.59 -0.95
N ASP A 135 -8.84 -26.65 -0.49
CA ASP A 135 -10.09 -26.55 0.28
C ASP A 135 -9.91 -26.82 1.78
N PHE A 136 -8.66 -26.89 2.26
CA PHE A 136 -8.33 -27.29 3.62
C PHE A 136 -9.09 -26.48 4.68
N ASP A 137 -8.95 -25.16 4.69
CA ASP A 137 -9.54 -24.32 5.74
C ASP A 137 -11.06 -24.44 5.80
N LEU A 138 -11.73 -24.43 4.64
CA LEU A 138 -13.18 -24.57 4.58
C LEU A 138 -13.63 -25.96 5.03
N LYS A 139 -12.96 -27.03 4.59
CA LYS A 139 -13.30 -28.40 5.03
C LYS A 139 -13.11 -28.60 6.53
N GLN A 140 -12.03 -28.08 7.10
CA GLN A 140 -11.82 -28.16 8.56
C GLN A 140 -12.95 -27.42 9.29
N HIS A 141 -13.33 -26.22 8.85
CA HIS A 141 -14.47 -25.51 9.43
C HIS A 141 -15.80 -26.26 9.23
N GLU A 142 -16.03 -26.91 8.08
CA GLU A 142 -17.22 -27.74 7.84
C GLU A 142 -17.29 -28.92 8.83
N GLU A 143 -16.18 -29.65 8.99
CA GLU A 143 -16.09 -30.84 9.83
C GLU A 143 -16.37 -30.52 11.30
N PHE A 144 -15.69 -29.51 11.85
CA PHE A 144 -15.78 -29.19 13.28
C PHE A 144 -17.01 -28.34 13.65
N SER A 145 -17.60 -27.61 12.71
CA SER A 145 -18.83 -26.83 12.96
C SER A 145 -20.12 -27.59 12.66
N GLY A 146 -20.06 -28.65 11.85
CA GLY A 146 -21.24 -29.35 11.32
C GLY A 146 -22.04 -28.55 10.29
N LYS A 147 -21.56 -27.39 9.85
CA LYS A 147 -22.21 -26.52 8.87
C LYS A 147 -21.50 -26.64 7.52
N LYS A 148 -22.27 -26.93 6.46
CA LYS A 148 -21.74 -26.89 5.09
C LYS A 148 -21.33 -25.46 4.70
N LEU A 149 -20.13 -25.33 4.16
CA LEU A 149 -19.47 -24.15 3.58
C LEU A 149 -19.22 -24.38 2.07
N GLN A 150 -20.22 -24.93 1.38
CA GLN A 150 -20.17 -25.26 -0.04
C GLN A 150 -20.81 -24.15 -0.89
N TYR A 151 -20.28 -23.95 -2.08
CA TYR A 151 -20.90 -23.14 -3.13
C TYR A 151 -21.71 -24.04 -4.06
N PHE A 152 -22.92 -23.61 -4.42
CA PHE A 152 -23.74 -24.28 -5.43
C PHE A 152 -23.58 -23.56 -6.77
N ASP A 153 -23.02 -24.27 -7.75
CA ASP A 153 -22.85 -23.77 -9.10
C ASP A 153 -24.10 -24.07 -9.94
N HIS A 154 -24.80 -23.03 -10.35
CA HIS A 154 -26.02 -23.15 -11.15
C HIS A 154 -25.74 -23.59 -12.60
N GLU A 155 -24.51 -23.41 -13.10
CA GLU A 155 -24.15 -23.77 -14.48
C GLU A 155 -23.88 -25.27 -14.60
N GLU A 156 -23.22 -25.85 -13.58
CA GLU A 156 -22.91 -27.29 -13.49
C GLU A 156 -23.96 -28.09 -12.69
N ASN A 157 -24.85 -27.38 -11.98
CA ASN A 157 -25.86 -27.94 -11.08
C ASN A 157 -25.26 -28.85 -10.00
N GLU A 158 -24.11 -28.45 -9.43
CA GLU A 158 -23.38 -29.20 -8.41
C GLU A 158 -22.95 -28.30 -7.23
N SER A 159 -22.70 -28.91 -6.07
CA SER A 159 -22.12 -28.22 -4.91
C SER A 159 -20.68 -28.68 -4.71
N TYR A 160 -19.79 -27.73 -4.46
CA TYR A 160 -18.39 -28.01 -4.11
C TYR A 160 -17.87 -27.08 -3.02
N VAL A 161 -16.82 -27.53 -2.31
CA VAL A 161 -16.03 -26.66 -1.43
C VAL A 161 -15.02 -25.93 -2.32
N PRO A 162 -15.03 -24.59 -2.38
CA PRO A 162 -14.12 -23.87 -3.26
C PRO A 162 -12.68 -23.97 -2.78
N TYR A 163 -11.76 -23.90 -3.73
CA TYR A 163 -10.35 -23.77 -3.42
C TYR A 163 -10.03 -22.31 -3.09
N VAL A 164 -9.02 -22.09 -2.26
CA VAL A 164 -8.63 -20.77 -1.79
C VAL A 164 -7.22 -20.43 -2.26
N LEU A 165 -7.11 -19.29 -2.92
CA LEU A 165 -5.85 -18.62 -3.22
C LEU A 165 -5.68 -17.46 -2.24
N GLU A 166 -4.62 -17.49 -1.47
CA GLU A 166 -4.28 -16.45 -0.53
C GLU A 166 -3.21 -15.53 -1.10
N THR A 167 -3.39 -14.23 -0.87
CA THR A 167 -2.30 -13.25 -0.91
C THR A 167 -2.20 -12.60 0.46
N SER A 168 -1.06 -12.69 1.13
CA SER A 168 -0.84 -12.17 2.49
C SER A 168 0.36 -11.24 2.51
N ILE A 169 0.12 -9.95 2.72
CA ILE A 169 1.14 -8.91 2.73
C ILE A 169 1.32 -8.34 4.13
N GLY A 170 2.57 -8.26 4.59
CA GLY A 170 2.90 -7.61 5.86
C GLY A 170 2.92 -6.10 5.69
N LEU A 171 1.93 -5.38 6.23
CA LEU A 171 1.81 -3.93 6.06
C LEU A 171 3.00 -3.19 6.69
N ASP A 172 3.47 -3.62 7.86
CA ASP A 172 4.66 -3.05 8.48
C ASP A 172 5.93 -3.28 7.65
N ARG A 173 6.06 -4.46 7.02
CA ARG A 173 7.18 -4.77 6.13
C ARG A 173 7.12 -3.91 4.87
N MET A 174 5.92 -3.66 4.34
CA MET A 174 5.70 -2.70 3.24
C MET A 174 6.12 -1.30 3.62
N PHE A 175 5.74 -0.82 4.81
CA PHE A 175 6.18 0.47 5.31
C PHE A 175 7.70 0.56 5.35
N LEU A 176 8.38 -0.47 5.88
CA LEU A 176 9.84 -0.51 5.91
C LEU A 176 10.47 -0.58 4.51
N ALA A 177 9.86 -1.32 3.58
CA ALA A 177 10.34 -1.40 2.19
C ALA A 177 10.31 -0.02 1.54
N VAL A 178 9.16 0.68 1.65
CA VAL A 178 8.99 2.05 1.14
C VAL A 178 9.99 2.99 1.80
N LEU A 179 10.09 2.99 3.12
CA LEU A 179 10.95 3.92 3.84
C LEU A 179 12.44 3.70 3.56
N SER A 180 12.89 2.45 3.57
CA SER A 180 14.30 2.10 3.31
C SER A 180 14.72 2.35 1.86
N ASN A 181 13.79 2.24 0.91
CA ASN A 181 14.05 2.60 -0.49
C ASN A 181 13.98 4.10 -0.76
N ALA A 182 13.11 4.82 -0.03
CA ALA A 182 12.86 6.24 -0.26
C ALA A 182 13.91 7.15 0.39
N LEU A 183 14.56 6.75 1.49
CA LEU A 183 15.53 7.58 2.18
C LEU A 183 16.86 7.63 1.40
N VAL A 184 17.16 8.79 0.83
CA VAL A 184 18.36 9.02 0.03
C VAL A 184 19.10 10.25 0.55
N GLU A 185 20.43 10.13 0.66
CA GLU A 185 21.32 11.28 0.75
C GLU A 185 21.87 11.59 -0.65
N GLU A 186 21.62 12.80 -1.12
CA GLU A 186 22.06 13.24 -2.46
C GLU A 186 23.10 14.35 -2.34
N GLU A 187 24.19 14.21 -3.08
CA GLU A 187 25.13 15.30 -3.34
C GLU A 187 24.57 16.22 -4.42
N LEU A 188 24.61 17.51 -4.19
CA LEU A 188 24.16 18.54 -5.13
C LEU A 188 25.36 19.21 -5.79
N GLU A 189 25.13 19.83 -6.95
CA GLU A 189 26.15 20.49 -7.79
C GLU A 189 27.00 21.53 -7.04
N ASN A 190 26.47 22.10 -5.95
CA ASN A 190 27.15 23.08 -5.13
C ASN A 190 27.97 22.47 -3.97
N ASN A 191 28.32 21.18 -4.02
CA ASN A 191 28.99 20.43 -2.95
C ASN A 191 28.24 20.44 -1.61
N THR A 192 26.91 20.62 -1.63
CA THR A 192 26.08 20.44 -0.44
C THR A 192 25.31 19.14 -0.55
N THR A 193 25.03 18.49 0.58
CA THR A 193 24.18 17.30 0.61
C THR A 193 22.75 17.65 0.97
N ARG A 194 21.79 16.84 0.52
CA ARG A 194 20.40 16.85 1.01
C ARG A 194 19.95 15.46 1.42
N THR A 195 19.20 15.40 2.51
CA THR A 195 18.39 14.22 2.84
C THR A 195 17.02 14.39 2.20
N VAL A 196 16.59 13.40 1.44
CA VAL A 196 15.28 13.38 0.78
C VAL A 196 14.59 12.04 1.03
N LEU A 197 13.30 12.09 1.33
CA LEU A 197 12.43 10.91 1.32
C LEU A 197 11.69 10.86 -0.01
N LYS A 198 12.19 10.06 -0.96
CA LYS A 198 11.57 9.81 -2.28
C LYS A 198 10.35 8.89 -2.18
N LEU A 199 9.39 9.24 -1.34
CA LEU A 199 8.15 8.49 -1.19
C LEU A 199 7.37 8.51 -2.52
N PRO A 200 6.76 7.39 -2.94
CA PRO A 200 5.78 7.43 -4.02
C PRO A 200 4.73 8.51 -3.73
N ALA A 201 4.43 9.38 -4.69
CA ALA A 201 3.62 10.57 -4.45
C ALA A 201 2.22 10.24 -3.88
N VAL A 202 1.64 9.12 -4.33
CA VAL A 202 0.40 8.53 -3.82
C VAL A 202 0.48 8.17 -2.32
N LEU A 203 1.65 7.79 -1.81
CA LEU A 203 1.87 7.43 -0.39
C LEU A 203 2.38 8.59 0.48
N ALA A 204 2.76 9.73 -0.11
CA ALA A 204 3.30 10.84 0.67
C ALA A 204 2.26 11.37 1.70
N PRO A 205 2.61 11.54 2.99
CA PRO A 205 1.66 11.99 4.02
C PRO A 205 1.10 13.39 3.74
N THR A 206 1.99 14.28 3.26
CA THR A 206 1.67 15.62 2.80
C THR A 206 1.88 15.65 1.29
N LYS A 207 0.87 16.06 0.54
CA LYS A 207 0.90 16.11 -0.93
C LYS A 207 1.55 17.38 -1.44
N ALA A 208 1.25 18.52 -0.80
CA ALA A 208 1.82 19.80 -1.17
C ALA A 208 2.11 20.69 0.05
N ALA A 209 3.20 21.45 -0.03
CA ALA A 209 3.53 22.50 0.92
C ALA A 209 3.36 23.87 0.26
N ILE A 210 2.55 24.76 0.84
CA ILE A 210 2.28 26.10 0.32
C ILE A 210 3.13 27.12 1.09
N LEU A 211 4.00 27.82 0.36
CA LEU A 211 5.13 28.56 0.90
C LEU A 211 5.10 30.01 0.40
N PRO A 212 4.64 30.99 1.17
CA PRO A 212 4.81 32.40 0.78
C PRO A 212 6.29 32.77 0.79
N LEU A 213 6.77 33.49 -0.24
CA LEU A 213 8.19 33.84 -0.35
C LEU A 213 8.66 34.64 0.88
N VAL A 214 7.83 35.59 1.31
CA VAL A 214 8.03 36.41 2.52
C VAL A 214 6.76 36.47 3.38
N LYS A 215 6.92 36.83 4.66
CA LYS A 215 5.83 36.93 5.64
C LYS A 215 5.05 38.25 5.60
N LYS A 216 5.01 38.91 4.46
CA LYS A 216 4.43 40.24 4.29
C LYS A 216 3.95 40.43 2.86
N ASP A 217 3.52 41.65 2.54
CA ASP A 217 3.20 42.07 1.18
C ASP A 217 2.02 41.29 0.56
N GLY A 218 1.09 40.77 1.36
CA GLY A 218 -0.11 40.08 0.88
C GLY A 218 0.11 38.61 0.43
N LEU A 219 1.36 38.14 0.38
CA LEU A 219 1.67 36.77 -0.05
C LEU A 219 1.14 35.70 0.91
N PRO A 220 1.21 35.88 2.26
CA PRO A 220 0.62 34.93 3.21
C PRO A 220 -0.88 34.74 3.00
N GLU A 221 -1.62 35.79 2.64
CA GLU A 221 -3.07 35.75 2.43
C GLU A 221 -3.41 34.91 1.19
N ILE A 222 -2.68 35.08 0.08
CA ILE A 222 -2.84 34.27 -1.12
C ILE A 222 -2.48 32.81 -0.85
N ALA A 223 -1.35 32.56 -0.17
CA ALA A 223 -0.91 31.22 0.20
C ALA A 223 -1.96 30.50 1.07
N LYS A 224 -2.57 31.19 2.04
CA LYS A 224 -3.65 30.63 2.86
C LYS A 224 -4.90 30.35 2.04
N LYS A 225 -5.24 31.19 1.07
CA LYS A 225 -6.36 30.92 0.15
C LYS A 225 -6.13 29.63 -0.66
N ILE A 226 -4.92 29.45 -1.20
CA ILE A 226 -4.56 28.21 -1.91
C ILE A 226 -4.69 26.99 -1.00
N VAL A 227 -4.31 27.10 0.27
CA VAL A 227 -4.51 26.02 1.26
C VAL A 227 -6.00 25.73 1.47
N GLU A 228 -6.84 26.75 1.63
CA GLU A 228 -8.29 26.58 1.80
C GLU A 228 -8.95 25.92 0.58
N ASP A 229 -8.47 26.23 -0.62
CA ASP A 229 -8.96 25.66 -1.88
C ASP A 229 -8.53 24.19 -2.04
N LEU A 230 -7.28 23.84 -1.65
CA LEU A 230 -6.72 22.50 -1.88
C LEU A 230 -6.96 21.48 -0.74
N LYS A 231 -7.21 21.93 0.49
CA LYS A 231 -7.26 21.04 1.68
C LYS A 231 -8.37 19.99 1.67
N TRP A 232 -9.40 20.20 0.86
CA TRP A 232 -10.53 19.26 0.75
C TRP A 232 -10.20 18.04 -0.11
N ASP A 233 -9.26 18.21 -1.05
CA ASP A 233 -8.81 17.15 -1.95
C ASP A 233 -7.47 16.55 -1.51
N PHE A 234 -6.63 17.33 -0.82
CA PHE A 234 -5.27 16.93 -0.49
C PHE A 234 -4.84 17.30 0.93
N ASN A 235 -4.01 16.45 1.53
CA ASN A 235 -3.25 16.81 2.73
C ASN A 235 -2.19 17.86 2.35
N VAL A 236 -2.46 19.12 2.66
CA VAL A 236 -1.55 20.25 2.40
C VAL A 236 -1.04 20.86 3.70
N VAL A 237 0.16 21.45 3.64
CA VAL A 237 0.74 22.17 4.78
C VAL A 237 1.08 23.61 4.38
N TYR A 238 0.81 24.55 5.28
CA TYR A 238 1.28 25.93 5.16
C TYR A 238 2.58 26.11 5.94
N ASP A 239 3.56 26.78 5.35
CA ASP A 239 4.82 27.05 6.04
C ASP A 239 5.48 28.33 5.55
N GLU A 240 5.63 29.28 6.46
CA GLU A 240 6.22 30.59 6.23
C GLU A 240 7.51 30.83 7.04
N LYS A 241 7.90 29.88 7.90
CA LYS A 241 9.04 30.05 8.80
C LYS A 241 10.36 29.81 8.05
N ASP A 242 11.32 30.70 8.25
CA ASP A 242 12.65 30.68 7.61
C ASP A 242 12.63 30.94 6.09
N ALA A 243 13.82 31.07 5.51
CA ALA A 243 13.98 31.27 4.06
C ALA A 243 13.41 30.08 3.26
N VAL A 244 12.85 30.35 2.08
CA VAL A 244 12.19 29.34 1.22
C VAL A 244 13.09 28.12 0.94
N GLY A 245 14.40 28.33 0.76
CA GLY A 245 15.35 27.22 0.57
C GLY A 245 15.42 26.26 1.76
N ARG A 246 15.34 26.75 3.01
CA ARG A 246 15.28 25.89 4.20
C ARG A 246 13.95 25.14 4.29
N ARG A 247 12.86 25.79 3.88
CA ARG A 247 11.53 25.17 3.81
C ARG A 247 11.52 24.04 2.79
N TYR A 248 12.07 24.23 1.59
CA TYR A 248 12.25 23.16 0.60
C TYR A 248 13.02 21.97 1.18
N ARG A 249 14.16 22.20 1.86
CA ARG A 249 14.95 21.09 2.46
C ARG A 249 14.17 20.31 3.51
N ARG A 250 13.37 20.99 4.33
CA ARG A 250 12.48 20.33 5.30
C ARG A 250 11.42 19.49 4.61
N GLN A 251 10.81 20.00 3.54
CA GLN A 251 9.78 19.27 2.79
C GLN A 251 10.35 18.10 1.99
N ASP A 252 11.56 18.24 1.45
CA ASP A 252 12.33 17.15 0.82
C ASP A 252 12.55 16.02 1.83
N ALA A 253 13.01 16.35 3.05
CA ALA A 253 13.23 15.38 4.12
C ALA A 253 11.92 14.76 4.66
N ASN A 254 10.80 15.48 4.58
CA ASN A 254 9.48 14.95 4.92
C ASN A 254 8.82 14.13 3.80
N GLY A 255 9.42 14.14 2.60
CA GLY A 255 8.92 13.43 1.43
C GLY A 255 7.71 14.08 0.76
N THR A 256 7.49 15.38 0.96
CA THR A 256 6.38 16.10 0.30
C THR A 256 6.67 16.27 -1.19
N PRO A 257 5.83 15.75 -2.11
CA PRO A 257 6.11 15.76 -3.55
C PRO A 257 6.20 17.15 -4.16
N PHE A 258 5.35 18.08 -3.71
CA PHE A 258 5.24 19.41 -4.28
C PHE A 258 5.48 20.52 -3.24
N CYS A 259 6.32 21.48 -3.57
CA CYS A 259 6.36 22.76 -2.86
C CYS A 259 5.86 23.85 -3.79
N ILE A 260 4.86 24.62 -3.35
CA ILE A 260 4.23 25.68 -4.13
C ILE A 260 4.61 27.00 -3.49
N THR A 261 5.41 27.78 -4.19
CA THR A 261 5.89 29.08 -3.72
C THR A 261 5.05 30.21 -4.30
N VAL A 262 4.54 31.06 -3.41
CA VAL A 262 3.81 32.28 -3.74
C VAL A 262 4.78 33.44 -3.68
N ASP A 263 5.07 34.07 -4.82
CA ASP A 263 6.05 35.15 -4.96
C ASP A 263 5.36 36.49 -5.32
N HIS A 264 6.15 37.55 -5.48
CA HIS A 264 5.60 38.89 -5.74
C HIS A 264 4.86 38.97 -7.06
N ASP A 265 5.33 38.25 -8.08
CA ASP A 265 4.70 38.23 -9.40
C ASP A 265 3.30 37.59 -9.33
N THR A 266 3.05 36.68 -8.37
CA THR A 266 1.71 36.09 -8.12
C THR A 266 0.62 37.15 -7.92
N LEU A 267 0.95 38.32 -7.36
CA LEU A 267 -0.01 39.41 -7.12
C LEU A 267 -0.61 39.94 -8.42
N ASP A 268 0.20 39.94 -9.49
CA ASP A 268 -0.15 40.53 -10.78
C ASP A 268 -0.67 39.47 -11.77
N ASP A 269 -0.09 38.27 -11.77
CA ASP A 269 -0.32 37.27 -12.81
C ASP A 269 -1.13 36.04 -12.37
N GLN A 270 -1.45 35.91 -11.07
CA GLN A 270 -2.14 34.75 -10.48
C GLN A 270 -1.46 33.40 -10.78
N THR A 271 -0.14 33.43 -10.93
CA THR A 271 0.70 32.22 -11.09
C THR A 271 1.60 32.01 -9.89
N VAL A 272 1.96 30.76 -9.65
CA VAL A 272 2.84 30.32 -8.57
C VAL A 272 3.92 29.41 -9.12
N THR A 273 5.01 29.27 -8.37
CA THR A 273 6.07 28.34 -8.71
C THR A 273 5.83 27.00 -8.03
N ILE A 274 5.58 25.94 -8.81
CA ILE A 274 5.56 24.55 -8.32
C ILE A 274 6.95 23.94 -8.45
N ARG A 275 7.47 23.38 -7.35
CA ARG A 275 8.73 22.65 -7.28
C ARG A 275 8.49 21.17 -7.04
N TYR A 276 9.11 20.32 -7.85
CA TYR A 276 9.08 18.86 -7.70
C TYR A 276 10.19 18.40 -6.76
N ARG A 277 9.85 17.55 -5.78
CA ARG A 277 10.79 17.03 -4.76
C ARG A 277 12.00 16.33 -5.38
N ASP A 278 11.74 15.37 -6.27
CA ASP A 278 12.77 14.44 -6.74
C ASP A 278 13.74 15.12 -7.70
N THR A 279 13.23 15.84 -8.70
CA THR A 279 14.04 16.51 -9.74
C THR A 279 14.54 17.89 -9.33
N MET A 280 13.95 18.50 -8.28
CA MET A 280 14.15 19.91 -7.92
C MET A 280 13.71 20.93 -8.97
N GLU A 281 13.10 20.47 -10.07
CA GLU A 281 12.62 21.32 -11.16
C GLU A 281 11.54 22.27 -10.64
N GLN A 282 11.57 23.51 -11.14
CA GLN A 282 10.60 24.55 -10.82
C GLN A 282 9.86 24.96 -12.08
N LYS A 283 8.53 25.01 -12.02
CA LYS A 283 7.66 25.44 -13.12
C LYS A 283 6.72 26.52 -12.63
N ARG A 284 6.48 27.53 -13.46
CA ARG A 284 5.47 28.55 -13.20
C ARG A 284 4.14 28.09 -13.78
N VAL A 285 3.13 27.99 -12.93
CA VAL A 285 1.80 27.46 -13.26
C VAL A 285 0.73 28.39 -12.71
N LYS A 286 -0.44 28.40 -13.32
CA LYS A 286 -1.56 29.18 -12.79
C LYS A 286 -2.10 28.53 -11.52
N ILE A 287 -2.63 29.34 -10.60
CA ILE A 287 -3.20 28.85 -9.34
C ILE A 287 -4.38 27.87 -9.61
N ASP A 288 -5.19 28.14 -10.63
CA ASP A 288 -6.35 27.32 -11.00
C ASP A 288 -5.96 25.92 -11.55
N GLU A 289 -4.74 25.76 -12.07
CA GLU A 289 -4.21 24.48 -12.57
C GLU A 289 -3.66 23.58 -11.46
N LEU A 290 -3.39 24.11 -10.26
CA LEU A 290 -2.73 23.38 -9.17
C LEU A 290 -3.45 22.09 -8.78
N SER A 291 -4.77 22.14 -8.62
CA SER A 291 -5.55 20.97 -8.20
C SER A 291 -5.40 19.82 -9.19
N GLN A 292 -5.52 20.11 -10.49
CA GLN A 292 -5.37 19.11 -11.54
C GLN A 292 -3.95 18.53 -11.60
N LEU A 293 -2.92 19.38 -11.49
CA LEU A 293 -1.53 18.95 -11.52
C LEU A 293 -1.16 18.05 -10.34
N ILE A 294 -1.59 18.42 -9.13
CA ILE A 294 -1.36 17.61 -7.93
C ILE A 294 -2.11 16.28 -8.06
N LYS A 295 -3.38 16.32 -8.47
CA LYS A 295 -4.23 15.12 -8.61
C LYS A 295 -3.62 14.10 -9.55
N ALA A 296 -3.08 14.52 -10.70
CA ALA A 296 -2.50 13.62 -11.69
C ALA A 296 -1.37 12.73 -11.14
N GLU A 297 -0.72 13.16 -10.05
CA GLU A 297 0.45 12.47 -9.47
C GLU A 297 0.14 11.78 -8.14
N VAL A 298 -0.82 12.28 -7.35
CA VAL A 298 -1.09 11.78 -5.99
C VAL A 298 -2.36 10.96 -5.86
N ASP A 299 -3.24 11.01 -6.84
CA ASP A 299 -4.55 10.36 -6.80
C ASP A 299 -4.41 8.83 -6.94
N GLU A 300 -5.00 8.11 -6.00
CA GLU A 300 -4.92 6.65 -5.95
C GLU A 300 -5.56 5.99 -7.17
N LYS A 301 -6.64 6.56 -7.71
CA LYS A 301 -7.27 6.03 -8.92
C LYS A 301 -6.35 6.20 -10.12
N VAL A 302 -5.75 7.37 -10.30
CA VAL A 302 -4.80 7.61 -11.40
C VAL A 302 -3.59 6.67 -11.29
N TRP A 303 -3.10 6.42 -10.07
CA TRP A 303 -2.05 5.45 -9.83
C TRP A 303 -2.49 4.02 -10.19
N LEU A 304 -3.62 3.55 -9.66
CA LEU A 304 -4.14 2.19 -9.89
C LEU A 304 -4.51 1.92 -11.35
N GLU A 305 -5.00 2.93 -12.09
CA GLU A 305 -5.28 2.81 -13.53
C GLU A 305 -4.00 2.54 -14.33
N LYS A 306 -2.86 3.13 -13.95
CA LYS A 306 -1.55 2.80 -14.56
C LYS A 306 -1.12 1.36 -14.27
N CYS A 307 -1.56 0.77 -13.15
CA CYS A 307 -1.27 -0.61 -12.76
C CYS A 307 -2.19 -1.64 -13.43
N SER A 308 -3.38 -1.21 -13.84
CA SER A 308 -4.45 -2.08 -14.37
C SER A 308 -4.28 -2.39 -15.87
N VAL A 309 -3.27 -1.80 -16.52
CA VAL A 309 -2.85 -2.05 -17.90
C VAL A 309 -1.68 -3.04 -17.92
#